data_AF-A0A7W0VC14-F1
#
_entry.id   AF-A0A7W0VC14-F1
#
_cell.length_a   1.000
_cell.length_b   1.000
_cell.length_c   1.000
_cell.angle_alpha   90.00
_cell.angle_beta   90.00
_cell.angle_gamma   90.00
#
_symmetry.space_group_name_H-M   'P 1'
#
loop_
_entity.id
_entity.type
_entity.pdbx_description
1 polymer ?
#
loop_
_entity_poly.entity_id
_entity_poly.type
_entity_poly.pdbx_seq_one_letter_code
_entity_poly.pdbx_strand_id
1 'polypeptide(L)'
;MKSLVLICALAACGGKQSTGTGTGTGSDENAGVVEDTRTPFELRLDAACDALGPRLTQCAVDDSKAELAAGRITQQQFADLTSDQMRHALDKDWANKCNKADRSSRQVRVLEVCHAEETACSPLLDCLENLNKEPAK
;
A
#
# COMPACT_ATOMS: atom_id res chain seq x y z
N MET A 1 -32.96 -35.89 2.21
CA MET A 1 -31.75 -36.63 2.64
C MET A 1 -31.35 -36.11 4.01
N LYS A 2 -30.82 -37.01 4.84
CA LYS A 2 -30.62 -36.92 6.30
C LYS A 2 -30.04 -35.60 6.85
N SER A 3 -30.68 -35.11 7.91
CA SER A 3 -30.12 -34.15 8.87
C SER A 3 -28.90 -34.72 9.59
N LEU A 4 -27.90 -33.88 9.87
CA LEU A 4 -26.92 -34.13 10.91
C LEU A 4 -26.56 -32.80 11.60
N VAL A 5 -26.94 -32.73 12.88
CA VAL A 5 -26.62 -31.69 13.87
C VAL A 5 -25.61 -32.32 14.83
N LEU A 6 -24.50 -31.64 15.14
CA LEU A 6 -23.62 -31.93 16.29
C LEU A 6 -22.72 -30.69 16.56
N ILE A 7 -23.10 -29.77 17.47
CA ILE A 7 -22.74 -29.64 18.91
C ILE A 7 -21.27 -29.27 19.19
N CYS A 8 -21.13 -28.02 19.67
CA CYS A 8 -20.20 -27.39 20.61
C CYS A 8 -18.97 -28.15 21.16
N ALA A 9 -17.84 -27.45 21.19
CA ALA A 9 -16.89 -27.49 22.30
C ALA A 9 -16.29 -26.09 22.57
N LEU A 10 -16.76 -25.45 23.66
CA LEU A 10 -16.02 -24.42 24.37
C LEU A 10 -15.00 -25.11 25.28
N ALA A 11 -13.73 -24.75 25.15
CA ALA A 11 -12.66 -25.03 26.11
C ALA A 11 -11.61 -23.93 25.93
N ALA A 12 -11.01 -23.30 26.93
CA ALA A 12 -11.22 -23.23 28.36
C ALA A 12 -10.40 -21.99 28.81
N CYS A 13 -10.97 -21.12 29.64
CA CYS A 13 -10.18 -20.21 30.47
C CYS A 13 -9.49 -21.04 31.56
N GLY A 14 -8.18 -20.85 31.80
CA GLY A 14 -7.49 -21.59 32.85
C GLY A 14 -5.99 -21.33 32.98
N GLY A 15 -5.62 -20.12 33.43
CA GLY A 15 -4.55 -19.79 34.40
C GLY A 15 -3.11 -20.31 34.26
N LYS A 16 -2.15 -19.38 34.44
CA LYS A 16 -1.05 -19.55 35.41
C LYS A 16 -0.44 -18.19 35.80
N GLN A 17 -0.69 -17.80 37.05
CA GLN A 17 0.08 -16.81 37.80
C GLN A 17 1.37 -17.48 38.30
N SER A 18 2.52 -16.84 38.13
CA SER A 18 3.71 -17.12 38.91
C SER A 18 4.50 -15.84 39.11
N THR A 19 4.43 -15.39 40.36
CA THR A 19 5.24 -14.37 41.01
C THR A 19 6.70 -14.82 41.03
N GLY A 20 7.63 -13.92 40.72
CA GLY A 20 9.06 -14.17 40.82
C GLY A 20 9.84 -12.86 40.99
N THR A 21 10.05 -12.50 42.25
CA THR A 21 10.93 -11.42 42.72
C THR A 21 12.36 -11.60 42.21
N GLY A 22 12.92 -10.57 41.56
CA GLY A 22 14.32 -10.51 41.16
C GLY A 22 14.81 -9.06 41.13
N THR A 23 15.60 -8.72 42.14
CA THR A 23 16.23 -7.41 42.37
C THR A 23 17.02 -6.93 41.15
N GLY A 24 16.64 -5.76 40.63
CA GLY A 24 17.27 -5.14 39.48
C GLY A 24 18.66 -4.60 39.81
N THR A 25 19.66 -5.09 39.07
CA THR A 25 20.87 -4.36 38.69
C THR A 25 21.24 -4.84 37.29
N GLY A 26 20.63 -4.20 36.29
CA GLY A 26 20.87 -4.47 34.89
C GLY A 26 20.71 -3.16 34.16
N SER A 27 21.84 -2.53 33.85
CA SER A 27 21.93 -1.45 32.89
C SER A 27 21.40 -1.96 31.56
N ASP A 28 20.27 -1.46 31.09
CA ASP A 28 19.85 -1.62 29.71
C ASP A 28 19.29 -0.29 29.23
N GLU A 29 20.18 0.48 28.61
CA GLU A 29 19.88 1.52 27.64
C GLU A 29 19.13 0.89 26.45
N ASN A 30 17.85 0.55 26.63
CA ASN A 30 16.99 0.30 25.49
C ASN A 30 16.68 1.66 24.88
N ALA A 31 17.39 1.99 23.80
CA ALA A 31 16.98 3.01 22.84
C ALA A 31 15.50 2.75 22.53
N GLY A 32 14.63 3.61 23.06
CA GLY A 32 13.19 3.38 23.08
C GLY A 32 12.69 3.15 21.67
N VAL A 33 12.11 1.98 21.42
CA VAL A 33 11.31 1.74 20.22
C VAL A 33 10.18 2.77 20.28
N VAL A 34 10.21 3.76 19.39
CA VAL A 34 9.10 4.69 19.23
C VAL A 34 7.95 3.86 18.68
N GLU A 35 6.91 3.67 19.49
CA GLU A 35 5.71 2.97 19.08
C GLU A 35 5.03 3.76 17.96
N ASP A 36 4.70 3.09 16.86
CA ASP A 36 4.03 3.72 15.72
C ASP A 36 2.60 4.10 16.14
N THR A 37 2.33 5.39 16.23
CA THR A 37 1.05 5.93 16.69
C THR A 37 0.00 6.00 15.59
N ARG A 38 0.34 5.62 14.35
CA ARG A 38 -0.59 5.63 13.22
C ARG A 38 -1.70 4.61 13.42
N THR A 39 -2.90 5.00 13.02
CA THR A 39 -4.07 4.14 13.01
C THR A 39 -3.91 3.02 11.96
N PRO A 40 -4.61 1.89 12.12
CA PRO A 40 -4.62 0.84 11.10
C PRO A 40 -5.08 1.32 9.72
N PHE A 41 -5.88 2.39 9.66
CA PHE A 41 -6.30 3.01 8.41
C PHE A 41 -5.15 3.73 7.71
N GLU A 42 -4.40 4.56 8.44
CA GLU A 42 -3.25 5.28 7.93
C GLU A 42 -2.17 4.32 7.44
N LEU A 43 -1.89 3.25 8.20
CA LEU A 43 -0.92 2.22 7.80
C LEU A 43 -1.30 1.54 6.46
N ARG A 44 -2.59 1.28 6.25
CA ARG A 44 -3.07 0.69 4.99
C ARG A 44 -3.00 1.67 3.82
N LEU A 45 -3.35 2.93 4.07
CA LEU A 45 -3.23 3.99 3.07
C LEU A 45 -1.77 4.15 2.63
N ASP A 46 -0.86 4.30 3.59
CA ASP A 46 0.58 4.43 3.35
C ASP A 46 1.10 3.25 2.53
N ALA A 47 0.81 2.02 2.98
CA ALA A 47 1.26 0.81 2.29
C ALA A 47 0.72 0.71 0.85
N ALA A 48 -0.55 1.04 0.62
CA ALA A 48 -1.13 1.02 -0.72
C ALA A 48 -0.52 2.10 -1.63
N CYS A 49 -0.29 3.31 -1.08
CA CYS A 49 0.34 4.40 -1.81
C CYS A 49 1.79 4.09 -2.17
N ASP A 50 2.57 3.58 -1.22
CA ASP A 50 3.98 3.22 -1.41
C ASP A 50 4.13 2.08 -2.43
N ALA A 51 3.23 1.11 -2.42
CA ALA A 51 3.26 0.00 -3.37
C ALA A 51 2.86 0.39 -4.80
N LEU A 52 2.02 1.42 -4.97
CA LEU A 52 1.55 1.89 -6.27
C LEU A 52 2.53 2.85 -6.96
N GLY A 53 3.21 3.73 -6.22
CA GLY A 53 4.09 4.76 -6.80
C GLY A 53 5.11 4.20 -7.80
N PRO A 54 5.97 3.26 -7.38
CA PRO A 54 6.97 2.66 -8.28
C PRO A 54 6.35 1.97 -9.49
N ARG A 55 5.17 1.37 -9.34
CA ARG A 55 4.46 0.71 -10.45
C ARG A 55 3.97 1.73 -11.48
N LEU A 56 3.39 2.84 -11.03
CA LEU A 56 2.94 3.92 -11.90
C LEU A 56 4.12 4.60 -12.61
N THR A 57 5.23 4.81 -11.91
CA THR A 57 6.46 5.32 -12.50
C THR A 57 7.01 4.37 -13.56
N GLN A 58 6.99 3.06 -13.32
CA GLN A 58 7.38 2.07 -14.33
C GLN A 58 6.43 2.09 -15.54
N CYS A 59 5.13 2.24 -15.33
CA CYS A 59 4.17 2.40 -16.43
C CYS A 59 4.47 3.61 -17.30
N ALA A 60 4.81 4.76 -16.71
CA ALA A 60 5.20 5.95 -17.47
C ALA A 60 6.49 5.74 -18.28
N VAL A 61 7.43 4.95 -17.77
CA VAL A 61 8.67 4.56 -18.50
C VAL A 61 8.34 3.66 -19.69
N ASP A 62 7.46 2.68 -19.50
CA ASP A 62 7.05 1.74 -20.55
C ASP A 62 6.28 2.47 -21.66
N ASP A 63 5.40 3.40 -21.31
CA ASP A 63 4.71 4.28 -22.27
C ASP A 63 5.71 5.14 -23.04
N SER A 64 6.65 5.79 -22.34
CA SER A 64 7.70 6.59 -22.98
C SER A 64 8.55 5.75 -23.94
N LYS A 65 8.82 4.48 -23.61
CA LYS A 65 9.56 3.55 -24.47
C LYS A 65 8.74 3.21 -25.73
N ALA A 66 7.44 3.02 -25.60
CA ALA A 66 6.55 2.79 -26.73
C ALA A 66 6.50 4.02 -27.65
N GLU A 67 6.42 5.23 -27.09
CA GLU A 67 6.45 6.48 -27.86
C GLU A 67 7.78 6.68 -28.61
N LEU A 68 8.90 6.30 -27.99
CA LEU A 68 10.21 6.30 -28.65
C LEU A 68 10.25 5.30 -29.81
N ALA A 69 9.76 4.07 -29.60
CA ALA A 69 9.71 3.04 -30.64
C ALA A 69 8.78 3.43 -31.80
N ALA A 70 7.72 4.18 -31.51
CA ALA A 70 6.81 4.75 -32.50
C ALA A 70 7.36 6.01 -33.19
N GLY A 71 8.55 6.48 -32.81
CA GLY A 71 9.19 7.68 -33.38
C GLY A 71 8.51 8.99 -32.99
N ARG A 72 7.68 9.01 -31.94
CA ARG A 72 6.98 10.23 -31.48
C ARG A 72 7.83 11.09 -30.56
N ILE A 73 8.81 10.50 -29.89
CA ILE A 73 9.83 11.20 -29.12
C ILE A 73 11.23 10.79 -29.56
N THR A 74 12.20 11.66 -29.30
CA THR A 74 13.62 11.40 -29.55
C THR A 74 14.25 10.61 -28.41
N GLN A 75 15.43 10.01 -28.64
CA GLN A 75 16.21 9.34 -27.60
C GLN A 75 16.55 10.28 -26.43
N GLN A 76 16.83 11.56 -26.71
CA GLN A 76 17.11 12.55 -25.68
C GLN A 76 15.88 12.82 -24.80
N GLN A 77 14.72 13.03 -25.42
CA GLN A 77 13.46 13.20 -24.69
C GLN A 77 13.13 11.99 -23.83
N PHE A 78 13.35 10.77 -24.35
CA PHE A 78 13.19 9.56 -23.55
C PHE A 78 14.13 9.53 -22.34
N ALA A 79 15.42 9.87 -22.53
CA ALA A 79 16.38 9.93 -21.43
C ALA A 79 16.00 10.96 -20.36
N ASP A 80 15.51 12.13 -20.76
CA ASP A 80 15.05 13.18 -19.85
C ASP A 80 13.81 12.73 -19.06
N LEU A 81 12.79 12.23 -19.77
CA LEU A 81 11.52 11.77 -19.19
C LEU A 81 11.68 10.56 -18.25
N THR A 82 12.68 9.72 -18.50
CA THR A 82 12.94 8.50 -17.71
C THR A 82 14.14 8.62 -16.77
N SER A 83 14.70 9.83 -16.64
CA SER A 83 15.81 10.12 -15.72
C SER A 83 15.42 9.84 -14.26
N ASP A 84 16.42 9.54 -13.43
CA ASP A 84 16.21 9.28 -12.00
C ASP A 84 15.55 10.49 -11.30
N GLN A 85 15.92 11.71 -11.70
CA GLN A 85 15.31 12.93 -11.19
C GLN A 85 13.81 12.99 -11.52
N MET A 86 13.42 12.66 -12.75
CA MET A 86 12.01 12.64 -13.15
C MET A 86 11.24 11.53 -12.45
N ARG A 87 11.81 10.33 -12.34
CA ARG A 87 11.20 9.21 -11.59
C ARG A 87 10.95 9.59 -10.14
N HIS A 88 11.95 10.17 -9.47
CA HIS A 88 11.80 10.63 -8.09
C HIS A 88 10.75 11.74 -7.95
N ALA A 89 10.69 12.66 -8.92
CA ALA A 89 9.65 13.70 -8.93
C ALA A 89 8.24 13.10 -9.08
N LEU A 90 8.06 12.08 -9.93
CA LEU A 90 6.79 11.36 -10.09
C LEU A 90 6.39 10.60 -8.82
N ASP A 91 7.32 9.87 -8.21
CA ASP A 91 7.06 9.14 -6.96
C ASP A 91 6.66 10.11 -5.83
N LYS A 92 7.34 11.25 -5.72
CA LYS A 92 7.02 12.29 -4.74
C LYS A 92 5.64 12.91 -5.00
N ASP A 93 5.34 13.24 -6.26
CA ASP A 93 4.03 13.77 -6.65
C ASP A 93 2.90 12.77 -6.36
N TRP A 94 3.12 11.49 -6.65
CA TRP A 94 2.19 10.41 -6.31
C TRP A 94 1.98 10.32 -4.80
N ALA A 95 3.04 10.27 -3.99
CA ALA A 95 2.93 10.19 -2.54
C ALA A 95 2.07 11.34 -1.97
N ASN A 96 2.28 12.57 -2.46
CA ASN A 96 1.49 13.73 -2.06
C ASN A 96 0.01 13.64 -2.47
N LYS A 97 -0.27 13.10 -3.66
CA LYS A 97 -1.64 12.96 -4.19
C LYS A 97 -2.38 11.77 -3.58
N CYS A 98 -1.66 10.72 -3.21
CA CYS A 98 -2.21 9.47 -2.71
C CYS A 98 -2.55 9.58 -1.23
N ASN A 99 -1.62 10.08 -0.41
CA ASN A 99 -1.72 10.23 1.05
C ASN A 99 -2.53 11.46 1.47
N LYS A 100 -3.75 11.59 0.95
CA LYS A 100 -4.69 12.62 1.42
C LYS A 100 -5.40 12.16 2.68
N ALA A 101 -5.45 13.03 3.69
CA ALA A 101 -6.08 12.75 4.97
C ALA A 101 -7.60 12.50 4.89
N ASP A 102 -8.26 12.93 3.81
CA ASP A 102 -9.70 12.79 3.59
C ASP A 102 -10.09 11.52 2.80
N ARG A 103 -9.15 10.59 2.58
CA ARG A 103 -9.43 9.30 1.95
C ARG A 103 -10.48 8.51 2.75
N SER A 104 -11.48 7.97 2.06
CA SER A 104 -12.41 7.01 2.66
C SER A 104 -11.89 5.57 2.59
N SER A 105 -12.42 4.68 3.45
CA SER A 105 -12.09 3.25 3.41
C SER A 105 -12.34 2.58 2.06
N ARG A 106 -13.35 3.05 1.30
CA ARG A 106 -13.58 2.60 -0.08
C ARG A 106 -12.40 2.95 -0.98
N GLN A 107 -11.89 4.17 -0.88
CA GLN A 107 -10.79 4.63 -1.73
C GLN A 107 -9.50 3.89 -1.42
N VAL A 108 -9.20 3.66 -0.13
CA VAL A 108 -8.07 2.80 0.26
C VAL A 108 -8.23 1.40 -0.33
N ARG A 109 -9.44 0.82 -0.29
CA ARG A 109 -9.70 -0.49 -0.90
C ARG A 109 -9.49 -0.49 -2.42
N VAL A 110 -9.84 0.59 -3.12
CA VAL A 110 -9.55 0.72 -4.56
C VAL A 110 -8.04 0.67 -4.80
N LEU A 111 -7.24 1.43 -4.04
CA LEU A 111 -5.78 1.41 -4.16
C LEU A 111 -5.21 0.00 -3.96
N GLU A 112 -5.65 -0.69 -2.90
CA GLU A 112 -5.24 -2.06 -2.58
C GLU A 112 -5.60 -3.06 -3.70
N VAL A 113 -6.85 -3.01 -4.18
CA VAL A 113 -7.33 -3.95 -5.20
C VAL A 113 -6.66 -3.69 -6.54
N CYS A 114 -6.56 -2.43 -6.97
CA CYS A 114 -5.88 -2.10 -8.22
C CYS A 114 -4.42 -2.55 -8.19
N HIS A 115 -3.73 -2.39 -7.06
CA HIS A 115 -2.36 -2.89 -6.91
C HIS A 115 -2.28 -4.42 -6.97
N ALA A 116 -3.20 -5.12 -6.30
CA ALA A 116 -3.14 -6.58 -6.17
C ALA A 116 -3.55 -7.32 -7.45
N GLU A 117 -4.60 -6.86 -8.12
CA GLU A 117 -5.26 -7.60 -9.21
C GLU A 117 -4.73 -7.19 -10.59
N GLU A 118 -4.39 -5.91 -10.79
CA GLU A 118 -3.98 -5.44 -12.11
C GLU A 118 -2.48 -5.57 -12.29
N THR A 119 -2.05 -6.41 -13.24
CA THR A 119 -0.62 -6.65 -13.51
C THR A 119 -0.06 -5.82 -14.65
N ALA A 120 -0.92 -5.33 -15.55
CA ALA A 120 -0.56 -4.50 -16.70
C ALA A 120 -0.89 -3.03 -16.46
N CYS A 121 -0.18 -2.13 -17.14
CA CYS A 121 -0.28 -0.69 -16.92
C CYS A 121 -1.65 -0.10 -17.27
N SER A 122 -2.19 -0.40 -18.45
CA SER A 122 -3.49 0.14 -18.85
C SER A 122 -4.62 -0.31 -17.90
N PRO A 123 -4.79 -1.61 -17.58
CA PRO A 123 -5.79 -2.03 -16.59
C PRO A 123 -5.59 -1.43 -15.20
N LEU A 124 -4.33 -1.26 -14.75
CA LEU A 124 -4.02 -0.60 -13.48
C LEU A 124 -4.51 0.86 -13.48
N LEU A 125 -4.22 1.61 -14.53
CA LEU A 125 -4.63 3.01 -14.67
C LEU A 125 -6.17 3.12 -14.74
N ASP A 126 -6.82 2.25 -15.51
CA ASP A 126 -8.28 2.19 -15.62
C ASP A 126 -8.94 1.86 -14.27
N CYS A 127 -8.35 0.94 -13.51
CA CYS A 127 -8.82 0.60 -12.17
C CYS A 127 -8.74 1.81 -11.23
N LEU A 128 -7.63 2.56 -11.27
CA LEU A 128 -7.41 3.75 -10.44
C LEU A 128 -8.35 4.91 -10.78
N GLU A 129 -9.00 4.93 -11.96
CA GLU A 129 -10.06 5.91 -12.24
C GLU A 129 -11.23 5.79 -11.26
N ASN A 130 -11.47 4.61 -10.69
CA ASN A 130 -12.56 4.38 -9.73
C ASN A 130 -12.32 5.01 -8.36
N LEU A 131 -11.09 5.51 -8.13
CA LEU A 131 -10.63 6.05 -6.86
C LEU A 131 -11.42 7.29 -6.41
N ASN A 132 -11.96 8.08 -7.33
CA ASN A 132 -12.77 9.26 -6.99
C ASN A 132 -14.21 9.18 -7.50
N LYS A 133 -14.64 8.04 -8.06
CA LYS A 133 -16.03 7.85 -8.49
C LYS A 133 -16.93 7.74 -7.28
N GLU A 134 -18.05 8.49 -7.27
CA GLU A 134 -19.10 8.32 -6.26
C GLU A 134 -19.75 6.94 -6.41
N PRO A 135 -20.21 6.31 -5.31
CA PRO A 135 -21.02 5.10 -5.41
C PRO A 135 -22.31 5.42 -6.18
N ALA A 136 -22.69 4.53 -7.11
CA ALA A 136 -23.97 4.64 -7.80
C ALA A 136 -25.10 4.67 -6.74
N LYS A 137 -25.99 5.66 -6.87
CA LYS A 137 -27.15 5.87 -5.99
C LYS A 137 -28.21 4.80 -6.21
#